data_AF-A0A438JHF5-F1
#
_entry.id   AF-A0A438JHF5-F1
#
_cell.length_a   1.000
_cell.length_b   1.000
_cell.length_c   1.000
_cell.angle_alpha   90.00
_cell.angle_beta   90.00
_cell.angle_gamma   90.00
#
_symmetry.space_group_name_H-M   'P 1'
#
loop_
_entity.id
_entity.type
_entity.pdbx_description
1 polymer ?
#
loop_
_entity_poly.entity_id
_entity_poly.type
_entity_poly.pdbx_seq_one_letter_code
_entity_poly.pdbx_strand_id
1 'polypeptide(L)'
;MSFSSLKPPTSPSRTKGVGNFLSLGLELFKSKKSSPSTGSSLAGNTETVHQFRLLHNRLLQWRFVNARADSVNQNITNQTQSNLIYALDSLTQLQHSVVQKKLQLARENLEMKLNFILHSQIRPLEAWGDMERQHLSAVSVTKDCLNSVVCRVPLIEGAEVNSQSASLALCHALDLAASIKSMLATFSSSAGNTFSLLWELAEVVAQEKSHLEECFELLRLISSLEIQEWSLKCTVIQLNLWQHQEEIVS
;
A
#
# COMPACT_ATOMS: atom_id res chain seq x y z
N MET A 1 -19.16 17.86 -21.13
CA MET A 1 -19.61 16.87 -22.12
C MET A 1 -20.19 15.68 -21.37
N SER A 2 -21.45 15.39 -21.66
CA SER A 2 -22.30 14.21 -21.38
C SER A 2 -22.01 13.29 -20.18
N PHE A 3 -22.86 13.41 -19.15
CA PHE A 3 -23.19 12.32 -18.22
C PHE A 3 -24.52 11.71 -18.66
N SER A 4 -24.53 10.41 -19.00
CA SER A 4 -25.74 9.70 -19.44
C SER A 4 -26.26 8.74 -18.36
N SER A 5 -27.37 9.17 -17.75
CA SER A 5 -28.60 8.43 -17.38
C SER A 5 -28.55 6.99 -16.83
N LEU A 6 -28.97 6.89 -15.57
CA LEU A 6 -29.89 5.93 -14.94
C LEU A 6 -30.59 4.89 -15.86
N LYS A 7 -30.34 3.58 -15.60
CA LYS A 7 -31.39 2.54 -15.46
C LYS A 7 -30.82 1.19 -14.97
N PRO A 8 -31.35 0.57 -13.89
CA PRO A 8 -31.14 -0.85 -13.63
C PRO A 8 -32.13 -1.71 -14.46
N PRO A 9 -31.73 -2.88 -14.96
CA PRO A 9 -32.66 -3.75 -15.67
C PRO A 9 -33.61 -4.45 -14.68
N THR A 10 -34.89 -4.12 -14.88
CA THR A 10 -36.11 -4.91 -14.64
C THR A 10 -35.91 -6.34 -14.11
N SER A 11 -36.47 -6.57 -12.92
CA SER A 11 -36.81 -7.90 -12.40
C SER A 11 -37.55 -8.74 -13.44
N PRO A 12 -37.21 -10.02 -13.64
CA PRO A 12 -38.13 -10.94 -14.28
C PRO A 12 -39.14 -11.38 -13.22
N SER A 13 -40.22 -10.62 -13.07
CA SER A 13 -41.45 -11.13 -12.47
C SER A 13 -42.05 -12.17 -13.42
N ARG A 14 -41.48 -13.36 -13.43
CA ARG A 14 -42.09 -14.54 -14.01
C ARG A 14 -42.61 -15.39 -12.86
N THR A 15 -43.72 -14.96 -12.27
CA THR A 15 -44.61 -15.84 -11.51
C THR A 15 -45.19 -16.85 -12.49
N LYS A 16 -44.36 -17.81 -12.89
CA LYS A 16 -44.79 -19.00 -13.62
C LYS A 16 -45.63 -19.76 -12.60
N GLY A 17 -46.94 -19.74 -12.80
CA GLY A 17 -47.93 -20.28 -11.89
C GLY A 17 -47.46 -21.62 -11.33
N VAL A 18 -47.08 -21.60 -10.05
CA VAL A 18 -47.11 -22.80 -9.23
C VAL A 18 -48.60 -23.03 -8.99
N GLY A 19 -49.25 -23.60 -10.00
CA GLY A 19 -50.62 -24.04 -9.89
C GLY A 19 -50.69 -24.97 -8.69
N ASN A 20 -51.40 -24.51 -7.65
CA ASN A 20 -52.36 -25.29 -6.88
C ASN A 20 -51.93 -26.67 -6.34
N PHE A 21 -50.63 -26.98 -6.24
CA PHE A 21 -50.18 -28.25 -5.66
C PHE A 21 -50.51 -28.34 -4.16
N LEU A 22 -50.44 -27.20 -3.45
CA LEU A 22 -50.86 -27.13 -2.05
C LEU A 22 -52.39 -27.22 -1.91
N SER A 23 -53.17 -26.70 -2.88
CA SER A 23 -54.63 -26.86 -2.84
C SER A 23 -55.06 -28.29 -3.18
N LEU A 24 -54.34 -29.01 -4.05
CA LEU A 24 -54.58 -30.44 -4.26
C LEU A 24 -54.26 -31.27 -3.02
N GLY A 25 -53.16 -30.96 -2.32
CA GLY A 25 -52.77 -31.65 -1.08
C GLY A 25 -53.74 -31.43 0.09
N LEU A 26 -54.36 -30.25 0.16
CA LEU A 26 -55.33 -29.87 1.19
C LEU A 26 -56.76 -30.32 0.88
N GLU A 27 -57.19 -30.31 -0.38
CA GLU A 27 -58.53 -30.80 -0.79
C GLU A 27 -58.71 -32.31 -0.50
N LEU A 28 -57.62 -33.07 -0.41
CA LEU A 28 -57.62 -34.50 -0.04
C LEU A 28 -57.85 -34.76 1.46
N PHE A 29 -57.91 -33.72 2.32
CA PHE A 29 -58.23 -33.85 3.76
C PHE A 29 -59.72 -33.67 4.08
N LYS A 30 -60.56 -33.27 3.12
CA LYS A 30 -62.01 -33.16 3.32
C LYS A 30 -62.68 -34.53 3.22
N SER A 31 -62.69 -35.29 4.31
CA SER A 31 -63.54 -36.48 4.43
C SER A 31 -65.02 -36.06 4.50
N LYS A 32 -65.79 -36.41 3.46
CA LYS A 32 -67.25 -36.28 3.43
C LYS A 32 -67.84 -37.39 4.31
N LYS A 33 -68.44 -37.03 5.45
CA LYS A 33 -69.22 -37.95 6.30
C LYS A 33 -70.41 -38.51 5.51
N SER A 34 -70.49 -39.83 5.35
CA SER A 34 -71.70 -40.54 4.90
C SER A 34 -72.28 -41.37 6.05
N SER A 35 -73.58 -41.22 6.31
CA SER A 35 -74.37 -41.95 7.30
C SER A 35 -74.43 -43.46 7.03
N PRO A 36 -74.68 -44.32 8.05
CA PRO A 36 -74.69 -45.77 7.85
C PRO A 36 -76.08 -46.25 7.44
N SER A 37 -76.16 -47.06 6.39
CA SER A 37 -77.31 -47.93 6.13
C SER A 37 -76.89 -49.38 6.32
N THR A 38 -77.66 -50.06 7.17
CA THR A 38 -77.58 -51.46 7.59
C THR A 38 -77.47 -52.44 6.41
N GLY A 39 -76.47 -53.35 6.44
CA GLY A 39 -76.46 -54.55 5.58
C GLY A 39 -75.09 -55.22 5.38
N SER A 40 -74.96 -56.46 5.88
CA SER A 40 -73.94 -57.50 5.55
C SER A 40 -72.51 -57.36 6.14
N SER A 41 -72.12 -58.35 6.95
CA SER A 41 -70.84 -58.43 7.69
C SER A 41 -69.59 -58.69 6.83
N LEU A 42 -69.68 -58.61 5.50
CA LEU A 42 -68.53 -58.68 4.58
C LEU A 42 -68.10 -57.31 4.01
N ALA A 43 -68.93 -56.27 4.12
CA ALA A 43 -68.61 -54.94 3.60
C ALA A 43 -67.68 -54.12 4.53
N GLY A 44 -67.64 -54.42 5.83
CA GLY A 44 -66.79 -53.71 6.80
C GLY A 44 -65.28 -53.96 6.62
N ASN A 45 -64.90 -55.13 6.08
CA ASN A 45 -63.49 -55.47 5.85
C ASN A 45 -62.91 -54.83 4.58
N THR A 46 -63.72 -54.57 3.55
CA THR A 46 -63.24 -53.96 2.30
C THR A 46 -63.07 -52.44 2.43
N GLU A 47 -63.98 -51.77 3.14
CA GLU A 47 -63.93 -50.35 3.48
C GLU A 47 -62.71 -50.00 4.34
N THR A 48 -62.45 -50.78 5.39
CA THR A 48 -61.30 -50.57 6.29
C THR A 48 -59.96 -50.78 5.60
N VAL A 49 -59.84 -51.79 4.73
CA VAL A 49 -58.65 -52.01 3.91
C VAL A 49 -58.46 -50.87 2.89
N HIS A 50 -59.54 -50.31 2.34
CA HIS A 50 -59.46 -49.13 1.47
C HIS A 50 -58.97 -47.88 2.23
N GLN A 51 -59.50 -47.63 3.42
CA GLN A 51 -59.07 -46.52 4.29
C GLN A 51 -57.60 -46.65 4.70
N PHE A 52 -57.14 -47.87 5.03
CA PHE A 52 -55.73 -48.13 5.33
C PHE A 52 -54.82 -47.82 4.14
N ARG A 53 -55.21 -48.22 2.92
CA ARG A 53 -54.46 -47.89 1.69
C ARG A 53 -54.39 -46.39 1.44
N LEU A 54 -55.47 -45.66 1.69
CA LEU A 54 -55.48 -44.20 1.54
C LEU A 54 -54.54 -43.52 2.54
N LEU A 55 -54.58 -43.93 3.81
CA LEU A 55 -53.68 -43.40 4.85
C LEU A 55 -52.21 -43.75 4.56
N HIS A 56 -51.93 -44.97 4.11
CA HIS A 56 -50.59 -45.39 3.74
C HIS A 56 -50.05 -44.60 2.53
N ASN A 57 -50.87 -44.43 1.48
CA ASN A 57 -50.49 -43.64 0.32
C ASN A 57 -50.22 -42.17 0.70
N ARG A 58 -51.05 -41.61 1.60
CA ARG A 58 -50.85 -40.26 2.14
C ARG A 58 -49.55 -40.12 2.93
N LEU A 59 -49.22 -41.10 3.77
CA LEU A 59 -47.96 -41.13 4.50
C LEU A 59 -46.77 -41.18 3.54
N LEU A 60 -46.84 -42.01 2.48
CA LEU A 60 -45.81 -42.08 1.45
C LEU A 60 -45.66 -40.74 0.70
N GLN A 61 -46.76 -40.09 0.34
CA GLN A 61 -46.74 -38.76 -0.29
C GLN A 61 -46.10 -37.71 0.62
N TRP A 62 -46.47 -37.68 1.91
CA TRP A 62 -45.87 -36.76 2.88
C TRP A 62 -44.35 -36.99 3.02
N ARG A 63 -43.92 -38.25 3.14
CA ARG A 63 -42.49 -38.61 3.20
C ARG A 63 -41.75 -38.21 1.93
N PHE A 64 -42.34 -38.44 0.77
CA PHE A 64 -41.74 -38.07 -0.51
C PHE A 64 -41.58 -36.55 -0.65
N VAL A 65 -42.63 -35.78 -0.31
CA VAL A 65 -42.58 -34.32 -0.36
C VAL A 65 -41.53 -33.77 0.61
N ASN A 66 -41.45 -34.32 1.83
CA ASN A 66 -40.43 -33.91 2.80
C ASN A 66 -39.02 -34.27 2.35
N ALA A 67 -38.78 -35.50 1.89
CA ALA A 67 -37.46 -35.89 1.37
C ALA A 67 -37.03 -35.03 0.17
N ARG A 68 -37.98 -34.65 -0.69
CA ARG A 68 -37.72 -33.70 -1.78
C ARG A 68 -37.40 -32.29 -1.27
N ALA A 69 -38.14 -31.81 -0.27
CA ALA A 69 -37.87 -30.51 0.35
C ALA A 69 -36.48 -30.49 0.99
N ASP A 70 -36.12 -31.55 1.72
CA ASP A 70 -34.80 -31.71 2.35
C ASP A 70 -33.68 -31.72 1.29
N SER A 71 -33.84 -32.47 0.20
CA SER A 71 -32.87 -32.49 -0.91
C SER A 71 -32.68 -31.11 -1.56
N VAL A 72 -33.77 -30.38 -1.79
CA VAL A 72 -33.71 -29.01 -2.33
C VAL A 72 -33.02 -28.08 -1.32
N ASN A 73 -33.34 -28.19 -0.03
CA ASN A 73 -32.77 -27.35 1.00
C ASN A 73 -31.27 -27.60 1.18
N GLN A 74 -30.83 -28.85 1.11
CA GLN A 74 -29.42 -29.22 1.08
C GLN A 74 -28.71 -28.61 -0.14
N ASN A 75 -29.30 -28.68 -1.33
CA ASN A 75 -28.72 -28.09 -2.52
C ASN A 75 -28.58 -26.56 -2.41
N ILE A 76 -29.63 -25.87 -1.92
CA ILE A 76 -29.59 -24.42 -1.66
C ILE A 76 -28.51 -24.09 -0.62
N THR A 77 -28.41 -24.88 0.44
CA THR A 77 -27.39 -24.69 1.49
C THR A 77 -25.98 -24.84 0.91
N ASN A 78 -25.72 -25.88 0.12
CA ASN A 78 -24.43 -26.09 -0.52
C ASN A 78 -24.09 -24.95 -1.50
N GLN A 79 -25.05 -24.50 -2.30
CA GLN A 79 -24.85 -23.41 -3.24
C GLN A 79 -24.58 -22.08 -2.52
N THR A 80 -25.31 -21.79 -1.45
CA THR A 80 -25.10 -20.56 -0.65
C THR A 80 -23.76 -20.57 0.08
N GLN A 81 -23.35 -21.71 0.63
CA GLN A 81 -22.01 -21.88 1.22
C GLN A 81 -20.91 -21.70 0.19
N SER A 82 -21.02 -22.32 -0.98
CA SER A 82 -20.06 -22.16 -2.07
C SER A 82 -19.94 -20.69 -2.50
N ASN A 83 -21.09 -20.02 -2.71
CA ASN A 83 -21.11 -18.60 -3.05
C ASN A 83 -20.48 -17.73 -1.95
N LEU A 84 -20.73 -18.05 -0.67
CA LEU A 84 -20.12 -17.34 0.45
C LEU A 84 -18.60 -17.48 0.46
N ILE A 85 -18.08 -18.70 0.22
CA ILE A 85 -16.64 -18.95 0.15
C ILE A 85 -16.01 -18.12 -0.99
N TYR A 86 -16.61 -18.12 -2.18
CA TYR A 86 -16.12 -17.31 -3.30
C TYR A 86 -16.19 -15.80 -3.01
N ALA A 87 -17.25 -15.33 -2.35
CA ALA A 87 -17.36 -13.94 -1.93
C ALA A 87 -16.28 -13.56 -0.92
N LEU A 88 -15.98 -14.43 0.05
CA LEU A 88 -14.92 -14.21 1.04
C LEU A 88 -13.53 -14.22 0.39
N ASP A 89 -13.26 -15.14 -0.53
CA ASP A 89 -12.00 -15.19 -1.28
C ASP A 89 -11.79 -13.94 -2.14
N SER A 90 -12.82 -13.51 -2.88
CA SER A 90 -12.73 -12.26 -3.63
C SER A 90 -12.54 -11.03 -2.74
N LEU A 91 -13.13 -11.01 -1.54
CA LEU A 91 -12.94 -9.94 -0.56
C LEU A 91 -11.50 -9.91 -0.01
N THR A 92 -10.92 -11.06 0.35
CA THR A 92 -9.54 -11.13 0.86
C THR A 92 -8.54 -10.73 -0.21
N GLN A 93 -8.74 -11.17 -1.47
CA GLN A 93 -7.91 -10.74 -2.61
C GLN A 93 -7.97 -9.22 -2.82
N LEU A 94 -9.17 -8.63 -2.75
CA LEU A 94 -9.33 -7.18 -2.86
C LEU A 94 -8.62 -6.45 -1.72
N GLN A 95 -8.76 -6.92 -0.48
CA GLN A 95 -8.07 -6.36 0.69
C GLN A 95 -6.56 -6.39 0.51
N HIS A 96 -6.01 -7.54 0.08
CA HIS A 96 -4.57 -7.67 -0.21
C HIS A 96 -4.12 -6.68 -1.29
N SER A 97 -4.87 -6.59 -2.40
CA SER A 97 -4.57 -5.64 -3.47
C SER A 97 -4.60 -4.18 -3.01
N VAL A 98 -5.57 -3.81 -2.16
CA VAL A 98 -5.67 -2.46 -1.60
C VAL A 98 -4.48 -2.14 -0.70
N VAL A 99 -4.08 -3.06 0.19
CA VAL A 99 -2.92 -2.88 1.06
C VAL A 99 -1.64 -2.74 0.23
N GLN A 100 -1.45 -3.61 -0.77
CA GLN A 100 -0.30 -3.55 -1.67
C GLN A 100 -0.23 -2.22 -2.43
N LYS A 101 -1.35 -1.74 -2.99
CA LYS A 101 -1.40 -0.46 -3.70
C LYS A 101 -1.14 0.73 -2.78
N LYS A 102 -1.64 0.70 -1.54
CA LYS A 102 -1.37 1.74 -0.54
C LYS A 102 0.13 1.82 -0.20
N LEU A 103 0.78 0.67 -0.03
CA LEU A 103 2.21 0.60 0.24
C LEU A 103 3.03 1.11 -0.95
N GLN A 104 2.68 0.70 -2.17
CA GLN A 104 3.32 1.18 -3.39
C GLN A 104 3.20 2.70 -3.55
N LEU A 105 1.99 3.26 -3.35
CA LEU A 105 1.77 4.71 -3.41
C LEU A 105 2.61 5.46 -2.36
N ALA A 106 2.68 4.96 -1.12
CA ALA A 106 3.49 5.57 -0.07
C ALA A 106 4.98 5.57 -0.44
N ARG A 107 5.49 4.47 -1.00
CA ARG A 107 6.86 4.36 -1.50
C ARG A 107 7.14 5.37 -2.61
N GLU A 108 6.29 5.44 -3.63
CA GLU A 108 6.45 6.39 -4.75
C GLU A 108 6.38 7.85 -4.29
N ASN A 109 5.53 8.15 -3.29
CA ASN A 109 5.45 9.49 -2.71
C ASN A 109 6.74 9.88 -1.97
N LEU A 110 7.29 8.96 -1.17
CA LEU A 110 8.59 9.17 -0.52
C LEU A 110 9.72 9.33 -1.53
N GLU A 111 9.73 8.51 -2.58
CA GLU A 111 10.72 8.59 -3.66
C GLU A 111 10.64 9.92 -4.42
N MET A 112 9.43 10.41 -4.72
CA MET A 112 9.24 11.73 -5.32
C MET A 112 9.70 12.86 -4.41
N LYS A 113 9.39 12.81 -3.10
CA LYS A 113 9.86 13.80 -2.13
C LYS A 113 11.39 13.83 -2.01
N LEU A 114 12.01 12.65 -1.92
CA LEU A 114 13.45 12.51 -1.87
C LEU A 114 14.11 13.08 -3.14
N ASN A 115 13.61 12.69 -4.31
CA ASN A 115 14.11 13.23 -5.58
C ASN A 115 13.94 14.74 -5.67
N PHE A 116 12.82 15.30 -5.21
CA PHE A 116 12.61 16.74 -5.19
C PHE A 116 13.65 17.46 -4.31
N ILE A 117 13.88 16.95 -3.09
CA ILE A 117 14.88 17.50 -2.17
C ILE A 117 16.28 17.38 -2.78
N LEU A 118 16.69 16.19 -3.20
CA LEU A 118 18.01 15.95 -3.79
C LEU A 118 18.26 16.82 -5.03
N HIS A 119 17.27 16.94 -5.91
CA HIS A 119 17.44 17.74 -7.13
C HIS A 119 17.56 19.24 -6.83
N SER A 120 16.88 19.73 -5.77
CA SER A 120 17.02 21.11 -5.32
C SER A 120 18.41 21.41 -4.74
N GLN A 121 19.07 20.42 -4.13
CA GLN A 121 20.37 20.59 -3.47
C GLN A 121 21.55 20.31 -4.40
N ILE A 122 21.42 19.36 -5.35
CA ILE A 122 22.54 18.95 -6.20
C ILE A 122 22.99 20.05 -7.16
N ARG A 123 22.07 20.86 -7.69
CA ARG A 123 22.38 21.94 -8.64
C ARG A 123 23.25 23.05 -8.00
N PRO A 124 22.90 23.59 -6.82
CA PRO A 124 23.80 24.49 -6.08
C PRO A 124 25.17 23.88 -5.77
N LEU A 125 25.21 22.60 -5.36
CA LEU A 125 26.47 21.91 -5.03
C LEU A 125 27.39 21.72 -6.25
N GLU A 126 26.82 21.38 -7.41
CA GLU A 126 27.57 21.32 -8.68
C GLU A 126 28.17 22.68 -9.03
N ALA A 127 27.39 23.76 -8.93
CA ALA A 127 27.85 25.12 -9.22
C ALA A 127 28.91 25.62 -8.22
N TRP A 128 28.85 25.17 -6.96
CA TRP A 128 29.84 25.50 -5.94
C TRP A 128 31.25 25.04 -6.32
N GLY A 129 31.41 23.85 -6.89
CA GLY A 129 32.73 23.34 -7.29
C GLY A 129 33.38 24.13 -8.44
N ASP A 130 32.57 24.70 -9.33
CA ASP A 130 33.06 25.63 -10.37
C ASP A 130 33.45 26.98 -9.76
N MET A 131 32.61 27.51 -8.87
CA MET A 131 32.83 28.79 -8.20
C MET A 131 34.09 28.77 -7.32
N GLU A 132 34.31 27.69 -6.56
CA GLU A 132 35.51 27.49 -5.74
C GLU A 132 36.78 27.57 -6.60
N ARG A 133 36.82 26.85 -7.73
CA ARG A 133 37.98 26.88 -8.64
C ARG A 133 38.23 28.28 -9.22
N GLN A 134 37.17 28.99 -9.61
CA GLN A 134 37.30 30.35 -10.13
C GLN A 134 37.82 31.32 -9.05
N HIS A 135 37.28 31.25 -7.84
CA HIS A 135 37.74 32.08 -6.72
C HIS A 135 39.19 31.78 -6.34
N LEU A 136 39.56 30.50 -6.23
CA LEU A 136 40.93 30.09 -5.92
C LEU A 136 41.92 30.60 -6.98
N SER A 137 41.55 30.49 -8.26
CA SER A 137 42.30 31.04 -9.38
C SER A 137 42.45 32.56 -9.28
N ALA A 138 41.36 33.29 -9.07
CA ALA A 138 41.38 34.75 -8.97
C ALA A 138 42.25 35.24 -7.82
N VAL A 139 42.18 34.59 -6.65
CA VAL A 139 43.04 34.88 -5.50
C VAL A 139 44.50 34.61 -5.83
N SER A 140 44.82 33.48 -6.47
CA SER A 140 46.20 33.16 -6.87
C SER A 140 46.76 34.20 -7.85
N VAL A 141 46.00 34.55 -8.90
CA VAL A 141 46.38 35.56 -9.89
C VAL A 141 46.60 36.92 -9.23
N THR A 142 45.70 37.33 -8.33
CA THR A 142 45.82 38.59 -7.59
C THR A 142 47.08 38.60 -6.74
N LYS A 143 47.36 37.51 -6.02
CA LYS A 143 48.56 37.35 -5.20
C LYS A 143 49.83 37.46 -6.07
N ASP A 144 49.88 36.79 -7.21
CA ASP A 144 51.05 36.80 -8.09
C ASP A 144 51.25 38.17 -8.76
N CYS A 145 50.16 38.85 -9.17
CA CYS A 145 50.20 40.22 -9.68
C CYS A 145 50.74 41.19 -8.62
N LEU A 146 50.22 41.14 -7.39
CA LEU A 146 50.70 41.98 -6.30
C LEU A 146 52.18 41.73 -5.99
N ASN A 147 52.59 40.47 -5.94
CA ASN A 147 53.99 40.10 -5.71
C ASN A 147 54.90 40.63 -6.83
N SER A 148 54.48 40.51 -8.09
CA SER A 148 55.21 41.06 -9.24
C SER A 148 55.36 42.58 -9.15
N VAL A 149 54.30 43.30 -8.78
CA VAL A 149 54.34 44.76 -8.60
C VAL A 149 55.30 45.15 -7.49
N VAL A 150 55.23 44.48 -6.32
CA VAL A 150 56.11 44.75 -5.18
C VAL A 150 57.58 44.51 -5.54
N CYS A 151 57.90 43.42 -6.24
CA CYS A 151 59.27 43.13 -6.66
C CYS A 151 59.83 44.13 -7.70
N ARG A 152 58.98 44.85 -8.42
CA ARG A 152 59.39 45.84 -9.43
C ARG A 152 59.64 47.23 -8.85
N VAL A 153 59.32 47.47 -7.57
CA VAL A 153 59.65 48.74 -6.91
C VAL A 153 61.17 48.76 -6.62
N PRO A 154 61.97 49.61 -7.28
CA PRO A 154 63.41 49.63 -7.05
C PRO A 154 63.70 50.25 -5.67
N LEU A 155 64.23 49.44 -4.76
CA LEU A 155 64.62 49.84 -3.40
C LEU A 155 66.13 50.15 -3.30
N ILE A 156 66.76 50.52 -4.41
CA ILE A 156 68.20 50.72 -4.49
C ILE A 156 68.55 52.14 -4.04
N GLU A 157 69.64 52.28 -3.28
CA GLU A 157 70.16 53.57 -2.83
C GLU A 157 70.51 54.48 -4.03
N GLY A 158 69.90 55.66 -4.09
CA GLY A 158 70.05 56.62 -5.21
C GLY A 158 68.95 56.61 -6.26
N ALA A 159 67.85 55.87 -6.08
CA ALA A 159 66.68 55.94 -6.96
C ALA A 159 66.02 57.33 -6.92
N GLU A 160 66.04 58.07 -8.03
CA GLU A 160 65.33 59.35 -8.16
C GLU A 160 63.84 59.09 -8.44
N VAL A 161 63.00 59.55 -7.53
CA VAL A 161 61.54 59.43 -7.63
C VAL A 161 60.89 60.77 -7.31
N ASN A 162 59.90 61.17 -8.10
CA ASN A 162 59.10 62.35 -7.81
C ASN A 162 58.30 62.10 -6.51
N SER A 163 58.62 62.84 -5.44
CA SER A 163 58.06 62.63 -4.10
C SER A 163 56.54 62.71 -4.07
N GLN A 164 55.94 63.61 -4.86
CA GLN A 164 54.48 63.79 -4.92
C GLN A 164 53.81 62.57 -5.53
N SER A 165 54.40 62.01 -6.59
CA SER A 165 53.88 60.82 -7.26
C SER A 165 54.02 59.55 -6.41
N ALA A 166 55.12 59.41 -5.67
CA ALA A 166 55.32 58.28 -4.76
C ALA A 166 54.40 58.35 -3.55
N SER A 167 54.20 59.54 -2.98
CA SER A 167 53.21 59.78 -1.92
C SER A 167 51.81 59.34 -2.35
N LEU A 168 51.38 59.76 -3.55
CA LEU A 168 50.08 59.35 -4.11
C LEU A 168 50.01 57.83 -4.33
N ALA A 169 51.02 57.22 -4.95
CA ALA A 169 51.04 55.78 -5.18
C ALA A 169 51.00 54.97 -3.88
N LEU A 170 51.70 55.41 -2.83
CA LEU A 170 51.66 54.80 -1.50
C LEU A 170 50.28 54.93 -0.85
N CYS A 171 49.64 56.10 -0.94
CA CYS A 171 48.27 56.27 -0.44
C CYS A 171 47.31 55.31 -1.14
N HIS A 172 47.36 55.22 -2.47
CA HIS A 172 46.50 54.30 -3.24
C HIS A 172 46.77 52.82 -2.89
N ALA A 173 48.03 52.45 -2.66
CA ALA A 173 48.39 51.09 -2.23
C ALA A 173 47.88 50.76 -0.82
N LEU A 174 47.94 51.72 0.11
CA LEU A 174 47.39 51.59 1.46
C LEU A 174 45.85 51.47 1.43
N ASP A 175 45.17 52.28 0.61
CA ASP A 175 43.72 52.21 0.42
C ASP A 175 43.30 50.84 -0.16
N LEU A 176 44.05 50.34 -1.16
CA LEU A 176 43.82 49.01 -1.74
C LEU A 176 44.03 47.91 -0.69
N ALA A 177 45.10 47.97 0.09
CA ALA A 177 45.38 47.00 1.16
C ALA A 177 44.30 47.02 2.25
N ALA A 178 43.82 48.21 2.62
CA ALA A 178 42.72 48.37 3.57
C ALA A 178 41.41 47.81 3.01
N SER A 179 41.13 48.02 1.73
CA SER A 179 39.97 47.44 1.03
C SER A 179 40.01 45.91 0.99
N ILE A 180 41.17 45.32 0.64
CA ILE A 180 41.38 43.86 0.66
C ILE A 180 41.18 43.31 2.06
N LYS A 181 41.74 43.98 3.08
CA LYS A 181 41.57 43.58 4.48
C LYS A 181 40.10 43.61 4.91
N SER A 182 39.36 44.64 4.51
CA SER A 182 37.92 44.76 4.78
C SER A 182 37.13 43.63 4.10
N MET A 183 37.41 43.34 2.83
CA MET A 183 36.77 42.22 2.12
C MET A 183 37.05 40.89 2.81
N LEU A 184 38.30 40.60 3.16
CA LEU A 184 38.65 39.38 3.89
C LEU A 184 37.93 39.25 5.24
N ALA A 185 37.77 40.35 5.97
CA ALA A 185 37.02 40.36 7.22
C ALA A 185 35.53 40.02 7.00
N THR A 186 34.91 40.59 5.95
CA THR A 186 33.51 40.26 5.61
C THR A 186 33.34 38.80 5.21
N PHE A 187 34.27 38.25 4.40
CA PHE A 187 34.26 36.84 4.03
C PHE A 187 34.48 35.93 5.24
N SER A 188 35.37 36.28 6.17
CA SER A 188 35.60 35.49 7.39
C SER A 188 34.36 35.44 8.28
N SER A 189 33.66 36.56 8.45
CA SER A 189 32.40 36.60 9.19
C SER A 189 31.31 35.76 8.51
N SER A 190 31.21 35.83 7.18
CA SER A 190 30.27 35.01 6.41
C SER A 190 30.61 33.52 6.48
N ALA A 191 31.90 33.20 6.42
CA ALA A 191 32.42 31.83 6.42
C ALA A 191 32.09 31.10 7.73
N GLY A 192 32.18 31.79 8.88
CA GLY A 192 31.81 31.22 10.18
C GLY A 192 30.35 30.75 10.22
N ASN A 193 29.43 31.56 9.73
CA ASN A 193 28.00 31.23 9.67
C ASN A 193 27.70 30.09 8.69
N THR A 194 28.38 30.06 7.54
CA THR A 194 28.22 28.95 6.59
C THR A 194 28.83 27.66 7.13
N PHE A 195 29.93 27.73 7.88
CA PHE A 195 30.57 26.57 8.48
C PHE A 195 29.69 25.90 9.53
N SER A 196 28.97 26.68 10.37
CA SER A 196 28.03 26.10 11.32
C SER A 196 26.87 25.38 10.62
N LEU A 197 26.31 25.95 9.56
CA LEU A 197 25.27 25.29 8.75
C LEU A 197 25.79 24.02 8.06
N LEU A 198 27.02 24.05 7.56
CA LEU A 198 27.67 22.87 6.96
C LEU A 198 27.91 21.77 7.99
N TRP A 199 28.30 22.14 9.21
CA TRP A 199 28.46 21.21 10.32
C TRP A 199 27.13 20.56 10.70
N GLU A 200 26.08 21.37 10.90
CA GLU A 200 24.72 20.86 11.20
C GLU A 200 24.22 19.94 10.08
N LEU A 201 24.42 20.32 8.82
CA LEU A 201 24.06 19.48 7.68
C LEU A 201 24.85 18.16 7.67
N ALA A 202 26.16 18.19 7.95
CA ALA A 202 26.98 16.99 8.02
C ALA A 202 26.53 16.04 9.14
N GLU A 203 26.15 16.60 10.30
CA GLU A 203 25.60 15.82 11.42
C GLU A 203 24.25 15.18 11.05
N VAL A 204 23.34 15.94 10.44
CA VAL A 204 22.05 15.42 9.96
C VAL A 204 22.25 14.31 8.92
N VAL A 205 23.14 14.51 7.95
CA VAL A 205 23.46 13.50 6.92
C VAL A 205 24.04 12.22 7.56
N ALA A 206 24.89 12.35 8.57
CA ALA A 206 25.44 11.20 9.30
C ALA A 206 24.34 10.44 10.07
N GLN A 207 23.44 11.16 10.74
CA GLN A 207 22.29 10.58 11.45
C GLN A 207 21.34 9.88 10.47
N GLU A 208 20.94 10.54 9.38
CA GLU A 208 20.07 9.97 8.36
C GLU A 208 20.65 8.68 7.76
N LYS A 209 21.95 8.68 7.45
CA LYS A 209 22.65 7.48 6.97
C LYS A 209 22.54 6.32 7.97
N SER A 210 22.76 6.60 9.26
CA SER A 210 22.70 5.59 10.32
C SER A 210 21.29 4.99 10.47
N HIS A 211 20.25 5.83 10.41
CA HIS A 211 18.86 5.37 10.46
C HIS A 211 18.47 4.57 9.21
N LEU A 212 18.98 4.94 8.04
CA LEU A 212 18.76 4.17 6.82
C LEU A 212 19.35 2.76 6.93
N GLU A 213 20.53 2.65 7.52
CA GLU A 213 21.22 1.37 7.73
C GLU A 213 20.46 0.50 8.74
N GLU A 214 19.95 1.10 9.84
CA GLU A 214 19.04 0.42 10.77
C GLU A 214 17.76 -0.06 10.09
N CYS A 215 17.13 0.77 9.24
CA CYS A 215 15.97 0.37 8.45
C CYS A 215 16.26 -0.83 7.53
N PHE A 216 17.44 -0.87 6.91
CA PHE A 216 17.84 -2.00 6.06
C PHE A 216 18.01 -3.29 6.87
N GLU A 217 18.62 -3.23 8.05
CA GLU A 217 18.75 -4.40 8.93
C GLU A 217 17.39 -4.89 9.44
N LEU A 218 16.47 -3.98 9.78
CA LEU A 218 15.09 -4.33 10.14
C LEU A 218 14.34 -4.99 8.98
N LEU A 219 14.46 -4.46 7.75
CA LEU A 219 13.86 -5.07 6.56
C LEU A 219 14.40 -6.48 6.29
N ARG A 220 15.70 -6.67 6.51
CA ARG A 220 16.36 -7.98 6.39
C ARG A 220 15.85 -8.97 7.44
N LEU A 221 15.65 -8.51 8.67
CA LEU A 221 15.06 -9.31 9.75
C LEU A 221 13.60 -9.67 9.44
N ILE A 222 12.79 -8.72 8.97
CA ILE A 222 11.39 -8.98 8.58
C ILE A 222 11.34 -10.03 7.47
N SER A 223 12.19 -9.91 6.46
CA SER A 223 12.26 -10.86 5.34
C SER A 223 12.62 -12.28 5.82
N SER A 224 13.51 -12.42 6.80
CA SER A 224 13.87 -13.74 7.34
C SER A 224 12.76 -14.34 8.20
N LEU A 225 12.08 -13.52 9.00
CA LEU A 225 10.93 -13.93 9.81
C LEU A 225 9.74 -14.33 8.93
N GLU A 226 9.49 -13.62 7.83
CA GLU A 226 8.43 -13.97 6.88
C GLU A 226 8.66 -15.36 6.29
N ILE A 227 9.89 -15.68 5.87
CA ILE A 227 10.25 -17.01 5.36
C ILE A 227 10.02 -18.09 6.44
N GLN A 228 10.41 -17.81 7.69
CA GLN A 228 10.17 -18.74 8.81
C GLN A 228 8.68 -18.94 9.08
N GLU A 229 7.88 -17.87 9.06
CA GLU A 229 6.44 -17.93 9.24
C GLU A 229 5.78 -18.80 8.16
N TRP A 230 6.15 -18.60 6.89
CA TRP A 230 5.67 -19.44 5.78
C TRP A 230 6.05 -20.90 5.95
N SER A 231 7.29 -21.18 6.37
CA SER A 231 7.75 -22.54 6.65
C SER A 231 6.92 -23.20 7.77
N LEU A 232 6.68 -22.49 8.87
CA LEU A 232 5.85 -22.97 9.99
C LEU A 232 4.40 -23.19 9.59
N LYS A 233 3.82 -22.29 8.78
CA LYS A 233 2.46 -22.48 8.25
C LYS A 233 2.38 -23.75 7.40
N CYS A 234 3.36 -24.01 6.55
CA CYS A 234 3.42 -25.23 5.75
C CYS A 234 3.53 -26.49 6.61
N THR A 235 4.36 -26.50 7.66
CA THR A 235 4.49 -27.67 8.54
C THR A 235 3.23 -27.94 9.35
N VAL A 236 2.54 -26.89 9.83
CA VAL A 236 1.23 -27.02 10.50
C VAL A 236 0.19 -27.63 9.56
N ILE A 237 0.12 -27.18 8.30
CA ILE A 237 -0.79 -27.76 7.30
C ILE A 237 -0.47 -29.24 7.09
N GLN A 238 0.80 -29.61 6.98
CA GLN A 238 1.21 -31.01 6.84
C GLN A 238 0.79 -31.85 8.06
N LEU A 239 1.06 -31.40 9.29
CA LEU A 239 0.66 -32.12 10.51
C LEU A 239 -0.86 -32.35 10.59
N ASN A 240 -1.66 -31.33 10.26
CA ASN A 240 -3.11 -31.46 10.25
C ASN A 240 -3.61 -32.49 9.22
N LEU A 241 -2.97 -32.56 8.05
CA LEU A 241 -3.28 -33.58 7.04
C LEU A 241 -2.97 -35.00 7.55
N TRP A 242 -1.85 -35.18 8.26
CA TRP A 242 -1.46 -36.49 8.80
C TRP A 242 -2.40 -36.95 9.91
N GLN A 243 -2.82 -36.07 10.81
CA GLN A 243 -3.81 -36.38 11.85
C GLN A 243 -5.16 -36.81 11.26
N HIS A 244 -5.66 -36.09 10.25
CA HIS A 244 -6.89 -36.49 9.57
C HIS A 244 -6.75 -37.85 8.88
N GLN A 245 -5.56 -38.20 8.40
CA GLN A 245 -5.32 -39.48 7.75
C GLN A 245 -5.24 -40.65 8.75
N GLU A 246 -4.73 -40.42 9.96
CA GLU A 246 -4.76 -41.40 11.05
C GLU A 246 -6.18 -41.62 11.60
N GLU A 247 -7.00 -40.58 11.72
CA GLU A 247 -8.41 -40.70 12.15
C GLU A 247 -9.29 -41.46 11.15
N ILE A 248 -8.93 -41.47 9.85
CA ILE A 248 -9.66 -42.21 8.81
C ILE A 248 -9.25 -43.70 8.75
N VAL A 249 -8.06 -44.03 9.26
CA VAL A 249 -7.50 -45.39 9.24
C VAL A 249 -7.74 -46.14 10.56
N SER A 250 -8.08 -45.42 11.64
CA SER A 250 -8.55 -45.95 12.92
C SER A 250 -10.05 -46.28 12.92
#